data_AF-A0A7X8NY45-F1
#
_entry.id   AF-A0A7X8NY45-F1
#
_cell.length_a   1.000
_cell.length_b   1.000
_cell.length_c   1.000
_cell.angle_alpha   90.00
_cell.angle_beta   90.00
_cell.angle_gamma   90.00
#
_symmetry.space_group_name_H-M   'P 1'
#
loop_
_entity.id
_entity.type
_entity.pdbx_description
1 polymer ?
#
loop_
_entity_poly.entity_id
_entity_poly.type
_entity_poly.pdbx_seq_one_letter_code
_entity_poly.pdbx_strand_id
1 'polypeptide(L)'
;MKTVKILTIGALCASSLSPLAITPALAITLSGDTTTAMAGVCDADLAAKLTAPLHDGRPSLTVEVVETGQIDADPVESNRVETPGTRFGTGTPTYSGFTIEGRPFRTGGSVNLFGDKVAKNKNWPASEYDFTADYSTTTTVSYNCEYTRYSETYIPAVEGTPVQGYYIRDPEANGNIEATERACAEFTDKGPTWSQWGENQSKCLFITTADAVEPVEEQWIDNAPEAAPELTSNQTIDETNTVYGVAGHEAAAGPWTEVGNWLAEKVVVCISPKRLPGTWTAQNGYVGTNCNTTYFNTAPWGGGSQTSNGTYISVPGA
;
A
#
# COMPACT_ATOMS: atom_id res chain seq x y z
N MET A 1 9.13 14.91 21.20
CA MET A 1 9.05 14.91 19.73
C MET A 1 9.42 13.51 19.27
N LYS A 2 8.44 12.76 18.75
CA LYS A 2 8.66 11.39 18.25
C LYS A 2 9.09 11.52 16.79
N THR A 3 10.29 11.04 16.47
CA THR A 3 10.83 11.09 15.11
C THR A 3 10.79 9.67 14.57
N VAL A 4 9.89 9.39 13.64
CA VAL A 4 9.93 8.14 12.87
C VAL A 4 10.86 8.40 11.69
N LYS A 5 11.99 7.72 11.63
CA LYS A 5 12.89 7.80 10.47
C LYS A 5 12.47 6.75 9.44
N ILE A 6 11.67 7.17 8.46
CA ILE A 6 11.32 6.34 7.31
C ILE A 6 12.51 6.34 6.34
N LEU A 7 13.20 5.21 6.24
CA LEU A 7 14.26 5.03 5.24
C LEU A 7 13.59 4.51 3.95
N THR A 8 13.35 5.41 3.00
CA THR A 8 12.73 5.06 1.71
C THR A 8 13.73 4.27 0.86
N ILE A 9 13.64 2.93 0.88
CA ILE A 9 14.39 2.06 -0.03
C ILE A 9 13.40 1.55 -1.09
N GLY A 10 13.38 2.21 -2.24
CA GLY A 10 12.66 1.71 -3.42
C GLY A 10 13.42 0.54 -4.04
N ALA A 11 12.73 -0.60 -4.20
CA ALA A 11 13.22 -1.72 -5.00
C ALA A 11 12.23 -2.04 -6.12
N LEU A 12 12.71 -1.95 -7.36
CA LEU A 12 12.02 -2.36 -8.58
C LEU A 12 11.86 -3.89 -8.61
N CYS A 13 10.66 -4.36 -8.97
CA CYS A 13 10.50 -5.56 -9.79
C CYS A 13 9.42 -5.30 -10.85
N ALA A 14 9.87 -5.06 -12.07
CA ALA A 14 9.05 -5.04 -13.26
C ALA A 14 9.00 -6.47 -13.84
N SER A 15 7.82 -7.11 -13.81
CA SER A 15 7.55 -8.30 -14.62
C SER A 15 6.30 -8.10 -15.47
N SER A 16 6.57 -7.57 -16.67
CA SER A 16 5.91 -7.79 -17.95
C SER A 16 4.48 -8.36 -17.97
N LEU A 17 3.49 -7.46 -18.03
CA LEU A 17 2.29 -7.57 -18.86
C LEU A 17 2.01 -6.16 -19.43
N SER A 18 1.68 -6.02 -20.72
CA SER A 18 1.33 -4.73 -21.34
C SER A 18 0.06 -4.90 -22.20
N PRO A 19 -0.80 -3.87 -22.37
CA PRO A 19 -0.73 -2.51 -21.84
C PRO A 19 -1.99 -2.11 -21.04
N LEU A 20 -1.85 -2.04 -19.71
CA LEU A 20 -2.44 -0.95 -18.94
C LEU A 20 -1.30 -0.49 -18.05
N ALA A 21 -0.71 0.64 -18.42
CA ALA A 21 0.23 1.34 -17.58
C ALA A 21 -0.54 1.91 -16.38
N ILE A 22 -0.93 1.03 -15.46
CA ILE A 22 -1.00 1.39 -14.06
C ILE A 22 0.39 1.01 -13.57
N THR A 23 1.33 1.95 -13.63
CA THR A 23 2.44 1.91 -12.69
C THR A 23 1.90 2.48 -11.39
N PRO A 24 1.66 1.67 -10.36
CA PRO A 24 1.95 2.11 -9.03
C PRO A 24 3.28 1.45 -8.67
N ALA A 25 4.39 2.11 -9.00
CA ALA A 25 5.39 2.25 -7.95
C ALA A 25 4.85 3.31 -6.98
N LEU A 26 3.68 3.04 -6.38
CA LEU A 26 3.25 3.76 -5.20
C LEU A 26 4.21 3.21 -4.15
N ALA A 27 5.20 4.00 -3.76
CA ALA A 27 5.72 3.85 -2.41
C ALA A 27 4.49 3.96 -1.51
N ILE A 28 3.99 2.80 -1.04
CA ILE A 28 2.81 2.75 -0.20
C ILE A 28 3.17 3.54 1.04
N THR A 29 2.49 4.66 1.23
CA THR A 29 2.63 5.42 2.47
C THR A 29 1.89 4.64 3.53
N LEU A 30 2.64 4.07 4.47
CA LEU A 30 2.08 3.39 5.63
C LEU A 30 0.99 4.24 6.27
N SER A 31 -0.14 3.61 6.57
CA SER A 31 -1.25 4.30 7.22
C SER A 31 -0.85 4.80 8.62
N GLY A 32 -1.56 5.83 9.10
CA GLY A 32 -1.44 6.30 10.48
C GLY A 32 -1.75 5.19 11.50
N ASP A 33 -2.64 4.26 11.16
CA ASP A 33 -3.01 3.13 12.00
C ASP A 33 -1.87 2.10 12.07
N THR A 34 -1.24 1.78 10.93
CA THR A 34 -0.10 0.85 10.88
C THR A 34 1.09 1.39 11.67
N THR A 35 1.44 2.66 11.46
CA THR A 35 2.53 3.31 12.21
C THR A 35 2.23 3.38 13.72
N THR A 36 0.96 3.59 14.10
CA THR A 36 0.52 3.55 15.50
C THR A 36 0.60 2.14 16.08
N ALA A 37 0.23 1.11 15.32
CA ALA A 37 0.31 -0.27 15.74
C ALA A 37 1.77 -0.71 15.97
N MET A 38 2.68 -0.37 15.05
CA MET A 38 4.12 -0.62 15.21
C MET A 38 4.67 0.04 16.48
N ALA A 39 4.33 1.33 16.68
CA ALA A 39 4.72 2.04 17.90
C ALA A 39 4.12 1.40 19.16
N GLY A 40 2.87 0.95 19.12
CA GLY A 40 2.22 0.28 20.25
C GLY A 40 2.91 -1.02 20.67
N VAL A 41 3.39 -1.82 19.72
CA VAL A 41 4.18 -3.04 20.00
C VAL A 41 5.49 -2.68 20.69
N CYS A 42 6.25 -1.73 20.14
CA CYS A 42 7.52 -1.30 20.72
C CYS A 42 7.35 -0.60 22.08
N ASP A 43 6.29 0.18 22.27
CA ASP A 43 5.95 0.84 23.55
C ASP A 43 5.56 -0.17 24.62
N ALA A 44 4.80 -1.22 24.28
CA ALA A 44 4.45 -2.30 25.19
C ALA A 44 5.69 -3.09 25.65
N ASP A 45 6.59 -3.40 24.71
CA ASP A 45 7.85 -4.08 25.02
C ASP A 45 8.81 -3.18 25.83
N LEU A 46 8.85 -1.87 25.52
CA LEU A 46 9.56 -0.89 26.35
C LEU A 46 9.02 -0.89 27.78
N ALA A 47 7.71 -0.84 27.97
CA ALA A 47 7.09 -0.82 29.29
C ALA A 47 7.43 -2.07 30.13
N ALA A 48 7.61 -3.22 29.49
CA ALA A 48 8.04 -4.46 30.15
C ALA A 48 9.53 -4.44 30.59
N LYS A 49 10.36 -3.66 29.91
CA LYS A 49 11.82 -3.58 30.12
C LYS A 49 12.26 -2.34 30.90
N LEU A 50 11.39 -1.35 31.01
CA LEU A 50 11.69 -0.08 31.66
C LEU A 50 12.01 -0.33 33.13
N THR A 51 13.20 0.08 33.56
CA THR A 51 13.61 0.07 34.96
C THR A 51 13.25 1.41 35.62
N ALA A 52 13.68 1.61 36.87
CA ALA A 52 13.50 2.90 37.53
C ALA A 52 14.02 4.07 36.65
N PRO A 53 13.36 5.23 36.68
CA PRO A 53 13.85 6.43 36.00
C PRO A 53 15.20 6.87 36.60
N LEU A 54 15.91 7.69 35.83
CA LEU A 54 17.10 8.39 36.33
C LEU A 54 16.72 9.37 37.44
N HIS A 55 17.71 9.84 38.20
CA HIS A 55 17.50 10.73 39.35
C HIS A 55 16.69 12.00 39.00
N ASP A 56 16.84 12.53 37.78
CA ASP A 56 16.11 13.71 37.30
C ASP A 56 14.72 13.41 36.70
N GLY A 57 14.28 12.16 36.77
CA GLY A 57 12.97 11.71 36.28
C GLY A 57 12.93 11.35 34.79
N ARG A 58 14.04 11.48 34.05
CA ARG A 58 14.13 10.97 32.67
C ARG A 58 14.06 9.43 32.63
N PRO A 59 13.54 8.83 31.55
CA PRO A 59 13.57 7.38 31.41
C PRO A 59 15.00 6.88 31.19
N SER A 60 15.35 5.76 31.85
CA SER A 60 16.63 5.06 31.69
C SER A 60 16.71 4.23 30.39
N LEU A 61 15.61 4.13 29.66
CA LEU A 61 15.50 3.40 28.40
C LEU A 61 14.49 4.08 27.48
N THR A 62 14.83 4.24 26.20
CA THR A 62 13.90 4.70 25.16
C THR A 62 13.85 3.69 24.02
N VAL A 63 12.77 3.73 23.24
CA VAL A 63 12.57 2.88 22.06
C VAL A 63 12.26 3.73 20.83
N GLU A 64 12.77 3.30 19.68
CA GLU A 64 12.43 3.83 18.35
C GLU A 64 11.99 2.68 17.45
N VAL A 65 10.99 2.92 16.61
CA VAL A 65 10.58 1.98 15.56
C VAL A 65 11.47 2.22 14.34
N VAL A 66 12.15 1.19 13.88
CA VAL A 66 13.02 1.24 12.70
C VAL A 66 12.52 0.25 11.67
N GLU A 67 12.11 0.77 10.51
CA GLU A 67 11.74 -0.05 9.37
C GLU A 67 12.98 -0.71 8.77
N THR A 68 12.91 -2.02 8.53
CA THR A 68 14.02 -2.83 8.01
C THR A 68 13.76 -3.36 6.60
N GLY A 69 12.52 -3.32 6.14
CA GLY A 69 12.19 -3.65 4.75
C GLY A 69 10.70 -3.69 4.48
N GLN A 70 10.36 -3.76 3.20
CA GLN A 70 9.00 -3.82 2.69
C GLN A 70 8.91 -4.83 1.54
N ILE A 71 7.82 -5.60 1.51
CA ILE A 71 7.49 -6.52 0.42
C ILE A 71 6.04 -6.28 0.00
N ASP A 72 5.84 -5.98 -1.27
CA ASP A 72 4.49 -5.81 -1.85
C ASP A 72 4.06 -7.11 -2.54
N ALA A 73 2.87 -7.58 -2.23
CA ALA A 73 2.22 -8.65 -2.98
C ALA A 73 1.67 -8.11 -4.32
N ASP A 74 1.46 -9.02 -5.27
CA ASP A 74 0.78 -8.65 -6.51
C ASP A 74 -0.65 -8.14 -6.21
N PRO A 75 -1.13 -7.10 -6.91
CA PRO A 75 -2.49 -6.61 -6.74
C PRO A 75 -3.51 -7.70 -7.07
N VAL A 76 -4.48 -7.88 -6.18
CA VAL A 76 -5.61 -8.78 -6.38
C VAL A 76 -6.80 -7.99 -6.91
N GLU A 77 -7.27 -8.37 -8.10
CA GLU A 77 -8.50 -7.82 -8.69
C GLU A 77 -9.74 -8.45 -8.02
N SER A 78 -10.73 -7.63 -7.71
CA SER A 78 -12.03 -8.05 -7.20
C SER A 78 -13.15 -7.14 -7.72
N ASN A 79 -14.40 -7.56 -7.53
CA ASN A 79 -15.59 -6.78 -7.89
C ASN A 79 -15.59 -6.23 -9.33
N ARG A 80 -15.06 -7.00 -10.29
CA ARG A 80 -15.11 -6.61 -11.70
C ARG A 80 -16.57 -6.51 -12.17
N VAL A 81 -16.93 -5.35 -12.72
CA VAL A 81 -18.24 -5.08 -13.30
C VAL A 81 -18.05 -4.49 -14.69
N GLU A 82 -18.66 -5.12 -15.70
CA GLU A 82 -18.70 -4.59 -17.06
C GLU A 82 -19.48 -3.28 -17.13
N THR A 83 -18.96 -2.31 -17.86
CA THR A 83 -19.64 -1.05 -18.16
C THR A 83 -20.75 -1.31 -19.18
N PRO A 84 -22.02 -1.07 -18.84
CA PRO A 84 -23.14 -1.37 -19.72
C PRO A 84 -23.02 -0.70 -21.09
N GLY A 85 -23.24 -1.47 -22.16
CA GLY A 85 -23.24 -0.96 -23.54
C GLY A 85 -21.86 -0.76 -24.17
N THR A 86 -20.77 -1.13 -23.49
CA THR A 86 -19.40 -1.03 -24.03
C THR A 86 -18.91 -2.33 -24.68
N ARG A 87 -19.66 -3.43 -24.54
CA ARG A 87 -19.26 -4.71 -25.12
C ARG A 87 -19.49 -4.74 -26.61
N PHE A 88 -18.44 -5.10 -27.34
CA PHE A 88 -18.48 -5.31 -28.78
C PHE A 88 -17.82 -6.65 -29.14
N GLY A 89 -18.35 -7.31 -30.16
CA GLY A 89 -17.83 -8.60 -30.62
C GLY A 89 -16.70 -8.44 -31.62
N THR A 90 -15.71 -9.34 -31.56
CA THR A 90 -14.54 -9.35 -32.45
C THR A 90 -14.48 -10.66 -33.25
N GLY A 91 -13.85 -10.62 -34.43
CA GLY A 91 -13.75 -11.76 -35.34
C GLY A 91 -14.90 -11.87 -36.36
N THR A 92 -15.08 -13.07 -36.94
CA THR A 92 -16.20 -13.31 -37.88
C THR A 92 -17.38 -13.91 -37.11
N PRO A 93 -18.56 -13.28 -37.09
CA PRO A 93 -19.70 -13.79 -36.34
C PRO A 93 -20.35 -14.97 -37.06
N THR A 94 -21.02 -15.82 -36.27
CA THR A 94 -21.95 -16.84 -36.77
C THR A 94 -23.37 -16.47 -36.35
N TYR A 95 -24.36 -16.92 -37.12
CA TYR A 95 -25.76 -16.59 -36.88
C TYR A 95 -26.54 -17.82 -36.43
N SER A 96 -27.47 -17.66 -35.50
CA SER A 96 -28.34 -18.75 -35.02
C SER A 96 -29.75 -18.26 -34.64
N GLY A 97 -30.65 -19.21 -34.36
CA GLY A 97 -32.05 -18.90 -34.06
C GLY A 97 -32.78 -18.33 -35.27
N PHE A 98 -32.67 -19.00 -36.42
CA PHE A 98 -33.23 -18.50 -37.67
C PHE A 98 -34.75 -18.61 -37.73
N THR A 99 -35.38 -17.55 -38.23
CA THR A 99 -36.80 -17.51 -38.60
C THR A 99 -36.95 -16.90 -39.99
N ILE A 100 -38.07 -17.19 -40.65
CA ILE A 100 -38.46 -16.47 -41.86
C ILE A 100 -39.42 -15.37 -41.44
N GLU A 101 -39.02 -14.11 -41.63
CA GLU A 101 -39.86 -12.96 -41.29
C GLU A 101 -40.40 -12.27 -42.55
N GLY A 102 -41.49 -11.52 -42.37
CA GLY A 102 -42.15 -10.81 -43.46
C GLY A 102 -43.05 -11.68 -44.33
N ARG A 103 -43.66 -11.05 -45.34
CA ARG A 103 -44.46 -11.74 -46.34
C ARG A 103 -43.55 -12.18 -47.50
N PRO A 104 -43.77 -13.37 -48.11
CA PRO A 104 -42.99 -13.79 -49.25
C PRO A 104 -43.07 -12.77 -50.41
N PHE A 105 -42.02 -12.67 -51.20
CA PHE A 105 -41.93 -11.70 -52.30
C PHE A 105 -41.34 -12.34 -53.54
N ARG A 106 -41.48 -11.65 -54.68
CA ARG A 106 -40.87 -12.07 -55.95
C ARG A 106 -39.52 -11.40 -56.16
N THR A 107 -38.60 -12.12 -56.80
CA THR A 107 -37.28 -11.60 -57.20
C THR A 107 -37.09 -11.83 -58.70
N GLY A 108 -37.09 -10.77 -59.51
CA GLY A 108 -36.99 -10.84 -60.98
C GLY A 108 -37.93 -11.86 -61.66
N GLY A 109 -37.55 -12.42 -62.80
CA GLY A 109 -38.37 -13.43 -63.51
C GLY A 109 -38.53 -14.79 -62.79
N SER A 110 -38.18 -14.91 -61.50
CA SER A 110 -38.21 -16.18 -60.77
C SER A 110 -39.63 -16.76 -60.67
N VAL A 111 -39.67 -18.09 -60.76
CA VAL A 111 -40.89 -18.91 -60.56
C VAL A 111 -41.11 -19.27 -59.09
N ASN A 112 -40.25 -18.79 -58.19
CA ASN A 112 -40.30 -19.06 -56.74
C ASN A 112 -40.62 -17.77 -55.95
N LEU A 113 -41.15 -17.94 -54.75
CA LEU A 113 -41.24 -16.86 -53.76
C LEU A 113 -40.07 -16.93 -52.79
N PHE A 114 -39.57 -15.76 -52.41
CA PHE A 114 -38.46 -15.59 -51.48
C PHE A 114 -38.95 -14.97 -50.18
N GLY A 115 -38.20 -15.19 -49.11
CA GLY A 115 -38.40 -14.53 -47.82
C GLY A 115 -37.06 -14.19 -47.18
N ASP A 116 -37.13 -13.27 -46.22
CA ASP A 116 -35.97 -12.83 -45.47
C ASP A 116 -35.75 -13.81 -44.31
N LYS A 117 -34.62 -14.53 -44.37
CA LYS A 117 -34.18 -15.38 -43.26
C LYS A 117 -33.45 -14.50 -42.26
N VAL A 118 -34.07 -14.31 -41.11
CA VAL A 118 -33.60 -13.45 -40.03
C VAL A 118 -33.04 -14.34 -38.93
N ALA A 119 -31.85 -14.02 -38.44
CA ALA A 119 -31.26 -14.65 -37.26
C ALA A 119 -31.58 -13.82 -36.01
N LYS A 120 -31.95 -14.50 -34.92
CA LYS A 120 -32.18 -13.85 -33.61
C LYS A 120 -30.90 -13.58 -32.83
N ASN A 121 -29.87 -14.37 -33.11
CA ASN A 121 -28.60 -14.33 -32.39
C ASN A 121 -27.46 -14.14 -33.39
N LYS A 122 -26.59 -13.17 -33.08
CA LYS A 122 -25.29 -12.99 -33.74
C LYS A 122 -24.21 -13.32 -32.72
N ASN A 123 -23.53 -14.44 -32.93
CA ASN A 123 -22.57 -15.02 -31.99
C ASN A 123 -21.15 -14.68 -32.44
N TRP A 124 -20.44 -13.97 -31.58
CA TRP A 124 -19.05 -13.58 -31.78
C TRP A 124 -18.13 -14.55 -31.04
N PRO A 125 -17.02 -15.00 -31.68
CA PRO A 125 -16.08 -15.93 -31.06
C PRO A 125 -15.29 -15.30 -29.90
N ALA A 126 -15.11 -13.99 -29.92
CA ALA A 126 -14.48 -13.20 -28.86
C ALA A 126 -15.21 -11.84 -28.73
N SER A 127 -14.97 -11.15 -27.61
CA SER A 127 -15.49 -9.82 -27.39
C SER A 127 -14.50 -8.95 -26.63
N GLU A 128 -14.76 -7.65 -26.64
CA GLU A 128 -14.03 -6.65 -25.87
C GLU A 128 -15.04 -5.79 -25.13
N TYR A 129 -14.70 -5.30 -23.93
CA TYR A 129 -15.58 -4.43 -23.14
C TYR A 129 -14.81 -3.59 -22.12
N ASP A 130 -15.36 -2.46 -21.73
CA ASP A 130 -14.81 -1.65 -20.64
C ASP A 130 -15.41 -2.10 -19.31
N PHE A 131 -14.64 -1.99 -18.22
CA PHE A 131 -15.08 -2.42 -16.90
C PHE A 131 -14.59 -1.49 -15.80
N THR A 132 -15.18 -1.64 -14.61
CA THR A 132 -14.65 -1.11 -13.35
C THR A 132 -14.33 -2.27 -12.42
N ALA A 133 -13.18 -2.23 -11.74
CA ALA A 133 -12.79 -3.23 -10.75
C ALA A 133 -12.11 -2.58 -9.54
N ASP A 134 -12.08 -3.31 -8.44
CA ASP A 134 -11.35 -2.94 -7.24
C ASP A 134 -10.02 -3.70 -7.22
N TYR A 135 -8.94 -3.04 -6.82
CA TYR A 135 -7.61 -3.65 -6.72
C TYR A 135 -7.09 -3.48 -5.31
N SER A 136 -6.82 -4.61 -4.64
CA SER A 136 -6.21 -4.63 -3.32
C SER A 136 -4.76 -5.09 -3.39
N THR A 137 -3.85 -4.32 -2.79
CA THR A 137 -2.44 -4.68 -2.64
C THR A 137 -2.14 -4.85 -1.16
N THR A 138 -1.55 -5.98 -0.77
CA THR A 138 -1.09 -6.21 0.60
C THR A 138 0.42 -6.01 0.65
N THR A 139 0.85 -5.14 1.55
CA THR A 139 2.23 -4.81 1.83
C THR A 139 2.61 -5.36 3.19
N THR A 140 3.64 -6.21 3.22
CA THR A 140 4.25 -6.67 4.46
C THR A 140 5.44 -5.78 4.78
N VAL A 141 5.37 -5.07 5.91
CA VAL A 141 6.46 -4.23 6.42
C VAL A 141 7.17 -4.94 7.55
N SER A 142 8.49 -5.06 7.43
CA SER A 142 9.38 -5.58 8.47
C SER A 142 9.95 -4.42 9.29
N TYR A 143 9.93 -4.53 10.61
CA TYR A 143 10.43 -3.50 11.50
C TYR A 143 11.07 -4.07 12.77
N ASN A 144 11.91 -3.26 13.39
CA ASN A 144 12.58 -3.50 14.65
C ASN A 144 12.23 -2.42 15.68
N CYS A 145 12.29 -2.78 16.95
CA CYS A 145 12.30 -1.84 18.06
C CYS A 145 13.76 -1.61 18.47
N GLU A 146 14.34 -0.45 18.16
CA GLU A 146 15.70 -0.12 18.57
C GLU A 146 15.68 0.58 19.92
N TYR A 147 16.49 0.07 20.85
CA TYR A 147 16.53 0.56 22.23
C TYR A 147 17.80 1.34 22.50
N THR A 148 17.64 2.50 23.14
CA THR A 148 18.76 3.31 23.64
C THR A 148 18.70 3.34 25.15
N ARG A 149 19.77 2.89 25.81
CA ARG A 149 19.89 2.87 27.26
C ARG A 149 20.65 4.11 27.74
N TYR A 150 20.10 4.73 28.78
CA TYR A 150 20.71 5.83 29.50
C TYR A 150 21.06 5.35 30.92
N SER A 151 22.20 5.80 31.43
CA SER A 151 22.63 5.50 32.79
C SER A 151 23.32 6.70 33.39
N GLU A 152 23.40 6.72 34.71
CA GLU A 152 24.06 7.76 35.47
C GLU A 152 25.01 7.15 36.50
N THR A 153 26.03 7.91 36.87
CA THR A 153 26.95 7.56 37.96
C THR A 153 26.70 8.50 39.13
N TYR A 154 26.40 7.92 40.29
CA TYR A 154 26.20 8.64 41.53
C TYR A 154 27.52 8.86 42.27
N ILE A 155 27.80 10.11 42.63
CA ILE A 155 28.92 10.51 43.49
C ILE A 155 28.33 11.11 44.77
N PRO A 156 28.47 10.45 45.93
CA PRO A 156 27.93 10.95 47.19
C PRO A 156 28.67 12.19 47.67
N ALA A 157 27.97 13.07 48.40
CA ALA A 157 28.60 14.21 49.04
C ALA A 157 29.61 13.75 50.10
N VAL A 158 30.76 14.42 50.14
CA VAL A 158 31.78 14.25 51.17
C VAL A 158 31.94 15.58 51.88
N GLU A 159 31.68 15.60 53.19
CA GLU A 159 31.94 16.79 54.00
C GLU A 159 33.45 17.02 54.08
N GLY A 160 33.90 18.14 53.49
CA GLY A 160 35.30 18.48 53.47
C GLY A 160 35.82 18.72 54.88
N THR A 161 37.03 18.26 55.18
CA THR A 161 37.68 18.50 56.47
C THR A 161 38.96 19.30 56.27
N PRO A 162 39.21 20.33 57.09
CA PRO A 162 40.46 21.08 57.04
C PRO A 162 41.64 20.17 57.43
N VAL A 163 42.85 20.57 57.04
CA VAL A 163 44.08 19.87 57.44
C VAL A 163 44.13 19.70 58.96
N GLN A 164 44.49 18.52 59.46
CA GLN A 164 44.61 18.28 60.90
C GLN A 164 46.06 18.33 61.32
N GLY A 165 46.33 18.86 62.52
CA GLY A 165 47.68 18.97 63.04
C GLY A 165 47.77 19.81 64.30
N TYR A 166 48.99 20.14 64.69
CA TYR A 166 49.29 20.97 65.85
C TYR A 166 50.59 21.74 65.63
N TYR A 167 50.75 22.82 66.39
CA TYR A 167 51.94 23.67 66.31
C TYR A 167 52.97 23.27 67.36
N ILE A 168 54.22 23.10 66.93
CA ILE A 168 55.37 22.93 67.82
C ILE A 168 56.32 24.11 67.68
N ARG A 169 57.17 24.32 68.69
CA ARG A 169 58.27 25.29 68.57
C ARG A 169 59.23 24.85 67.47
N ASP A 170 59.61 25.77 66.60
CA ASP A 170 60.73 25.59 65.69
C ASP A 170 62.03 25.36 66.50
N PRO A 171 62.71 24.22 66.36
CA PRO A 171 63.92 23.92 67.12
C PRO A 171 65.01 24.97 66.95
N GLU A 172 65.06 25.66 65.81
CA GLU A 172 66.05 26.69 65.46
C GLU A 172 65.64 28.11 65.91
N ALA A 173 64.42 28.27 66.44
CA ALA A 173 63.96 29.57 66.91
C ALA A 173 64.69 30.05 68.18
N ASN A 174 65.38 31.18 68.07
CA ASN A 174 66.08 31.83 69.18
C ASN A 174 65.12 32.62 70.09
N GLY A 175 65.28 32.56 71.42
CA GLY A 175 64.51 33.36 72.39
C GLY A 175 64.02 32.57 73.61
N ASN A 176 63.00 33.08 74.31
CA ASN A 176 62.41 32.40 75.47
C ASN A 176 61.59 31.18 75.00
N ILE A 177 62.07 29.99 75.38
CA ILE A 177 61.52 28.69 74.99
C ILE A 177 60.09 28.52 75.51
N GLU A 178 59.88 28.67 76.82
CA GLU A 178 58.57 28.48 77.46
C GLU A 178 57.52 29.44 76.90
N ALA A 179 57.90 30.69 76.64
CA ALA A 179 57.00 31.67 76.04
C ALA A 179 56.61 31.29 74.60
N THR A 180 57.53 30.69 73.84
CA THR A 180 57.29 30.28 72.46
C THR A 180 56.46 29.00 72.40
N GLU A 181 56.74 28.01 73.26
CA GLU A 181 55.95 26.77 73.35
C GLU A 181 54.51 27.05 73.75
N ARG A 182 54.29 27.97 74.70
CA ARG A 182 52.94 28.42 75.06
C ARG A 182 52.22 29.08 73.88
N ALA A 183 52.91 29.92 73.11
CA ALA A 183 52.33 30.55 71.93
C ALA A 183 51.97 29.52 70.83
N CYS A 184 52.79 28.48 70.63
CA CYS A 184 52.46 27.41 69.69
C CYS A 184 51.26 26.57 70.18
N ALA A 185 51.15 26.30 71.48
CA ALA A 185 49.97 25.66 72.05
C ALA A 185 48.70 26.50 71.82
N GLU A 186 48.77 27.82 72.04
CA GLU A 186 47.66 28.74 71.75
C GLU A 186 47.24 28.73 70.27
N PHE A 187 48.18 28.60 69.33
CA PHE A 187 47.86 28.41 67.91
C PHE A 187 47.17 27.08 67.62
N THR A 188 47.55 26.02 68.34
CA THR A 188 46.89 24.71 68.24
C THR A 188 45.45 24.79 68.75
N ASP A 189 45.23 25.48 69.88
CA ASP A 189 43.92 25.62 70.51
C ASP A 189 42.92 26.45 69.68
N LYS A 190 43.41 27.39 68.86
CA LYS A 190 42.56 28.12 67.90
C LYS A 190 41.90 27.19 66.87
N GLY A 191 42.55 26.08 66.56
CA GLY A 191 42.01 25.05 65.69
C GLY A 191 41.81 25.47 64.24
N PRO A 192 41.19 24.59 63.43
CA PRO A 192 41.12 24.74 61.99
C PRO A 192 40.20 25.83 61.46
N THR A 193 39.42 26.48 62.31
CA THR A 193 38.61 27.65 61.94
C THR A 193 39.41 28.94 61.90
N TRP A 194 40.67 28.91 62.34
CA TRP A 194 41.57 30.05 62.26
C TRP A 194 42.15 30.21 60.85
N SER A 195 42.13 31.44 60.32
CA SER A 195 42.50 31.75 58.93
C SER A 195 43.95 31.44 58.54
N GLN A 196 44.82 31.11 59.51
CA GLN A 196 46.24 30.79 59.31
C GLN A 196 46.57 29.36 59.73
N TRP A 197 45.55 28.55 60.02
CA TRP A 197 45.72 27.16 60.40
C TRP A 197 46.37 26.34 59.29
N GLY A 198 47.31 25.47 59.65
CA GLY A 198 48.04 24.65 58.68
C GLY A 198 49.31 25.29 58.12
N GLU A 199 49.52 26.59 58.35
CA GLU A 199 50.70 27.32 57.90
C GLU A 199 51.65 27.58 59.07
N ASN A 200 52.97 27.53 58.84
CA ASN A 200 53.98 27.88 59.86
C ASN A 200 53.79 29.33 60.35
N GLN A 201 53.83 29.53 61.66
CA GLN A 201 53.56 30.83 62.29
C GLN A 201 54.75 31.30 63.12
N SER A 202 55.44 32.34 62.66
CA SER A 202 56.55 32.94 63.42
C SER A 202 57.60 31.90 63.82
N LYS A 203 57.70 31.56 65.11
CA LYS A 203 58.61 30.55 65.70
C LYS A 203 57.95 29.18 65.92
N CYS A 204 56.79 28.95 65.32
CA CYS A 204 56.02 27.71 65.43
C CYS A 204 55.90 27.02 64.08
N LEU A 205 56.22 25.74 64.04
CA LEU A 205 56.05 24.86 62.88
C LEU A 205 54.73 24.11 63.02
N PHE A 206 53.94 24.05 61.95
CA PHE A 206 52.75 23.21 61.90
C PHE A 206 53.14 21.78 61.56
N ILE A 207 52.70 20.82 62.37
CA ILE A 207 52.88 19.39 62.14
C ILE A 207 51.56 18.81 61.67
N THR A 208 51.50 18.48 60.39
CA THR A 208 50.35 17.82 59.77
C THR A 208 50.23 16.39 60.27
N THR A 209 49.04 16.02 60.75
CA THR A 209 48.69 14.65 61.17
C THR A 209 47.69 13.98 60.22
N ALA A 210 46.91 14.76 59.47
CA ALA A 210 46.09 14.29 58.36
C ALA A 210 45.90 15.40 57.33
N ASP A 211 45.87 15.04 56.04
CA ASP A 211 45.63 15.97 54.95
C ASP A 211 44.19 16.50 54.96
N ALA A 212 43.99 17.65 54.33
CA ALA A 212 42.64 18.16 54.10
C ALA A 212 41.88 17.24 53.13
N VAL A 213 40.59 17.05 53.38
CA VAL A 213 39.67 16.44 52.43
C VAL A 213 38.88 17.56 51.79
N GLU A 214 39.02 17.71 50.47
CA GLU A 214 38.21 18.69 49.74
C GLU A 214 36.73 18.27 49.78
N PRO A 215 35.80 19.19 50.07
CA PRO A 215 34.38 18.89 50.01
C PRO A 215 33.99 18.54 48.58
N VAL A 216 33.29 17.42 48.43
CA VAL A 216 32.67 17.04 47.15
C VAL A 216 31.18 17.22 47.32
N GLU A 217 30.57 18.07 46.48
CA GLU A 217 29.12 18.17 46.42
C GLU A 217 28.52 16.89 45.83
N GLU A 218 27.28 16.58 46.21
CA GLU A 218 26.56 15.45 45.62
C GLU A 218 26.37 15.67 44.12
N GLN A 219 26.73 14.67 43.32
CA GLN A 219 26.69 14.77 41.86
C GLN A 219 26.13 13.51 41.21
N TRP A 220 25.39 13.73 40.13
CA TRP A 220 24.91 12.72 39.20
C TRP A 220 25.52 13.01 37.83
N ILE A 221 26.28 12.06 37.29
CA ILE A 221 26.94 12.22 35.99
C ILE A 221 26.20 11.37 34.96
N ASP A 222 25.66 12.03 33.93
CA ASP A 222 25.09 11.35 32.78
C ASP A 222 26.19 10.58 32.01
N ASN A 223 26.02 9.27 31.86
CA ASN A 223 26.86 8.48 30.98
C ASN A 223 26.40 8.62 29.53
N ALA A 224 27.32 8.39 28.59
CA ALA A 224 26.97 8.37 27.18
C ALA A 224 25.89 7.30 26.91
N PRO A 225 24.89 7.59 26.07
CA PRO A 225 23.89 6.60 25.72
C PRO A 225 24.53 5.45 24.96
N GLU A 226 24.11 4.23 25.29
CA GLU A 226 24.58 3.01 24.63
C GLU A 226 23.40 2.31 23.96
N ALA A 227 23.64 1.70 22.81
CA ALA A 227 22.68 0.79 22.20
C ALA A 227 22.43 -0.36 23.18
N ALA A 228 21.17 -0.61 23.53
CA ALA A 228 20.88 -1.71 24.44
C ALA A 228 21.28 -3.04 23.76
N PRO A 229 22.03 -3.93 24.44
CA PRO A 229 22.67 -5.08 23.79
C PRO A 229 21.70 -6.17 23.32
N GLU A 230 20.39 -6.03 23.53
CA GLU A 230 19.41 -7.03 23.12
C GLU A 230 18.13 -6.39 22.58
N LEU A 231 17.61 -7.05 21.53
CA LEU A 231 16.24 -7.00 21.00
C LEU A 231 16.01 -6.15 19.75
N THR A 232 16.66 -6.52 18.65
CA THR A 232 15.96 -6.48 17.35
C THR A 232 14.87 -7.55 17.34
N SER A 233 13.66 -7.21 17.77
CA SER A 233 12.52 -8.07 17.47
C SER A 233 12.15 -7.82 16.01
N ASN A 234 12.58 -8.69 15.10
CA ASN A 234 12.11 -8.63 13.72
C ASN A 234 10.60 -8.93 13.74
N GLN A 235 9.79 -7.89 13.66
CA GLN A 235 8.35 -7.97 13.57
C GLN A 235 7.93 -7.71 12.13
N THR A 236 6.76 -8.22 11.78
CA THR A 236 6.11 -7.91 10.51
C THR A 236 4.70 -7.41 10.77
N ILE A 237 4.25 -6.46 9.97
CA ILE A 237 2.86 -6.02 9.94
C ILE A 237 2.39 -5.96 8.49
N ASP A 238 1.20 -6.46 8.24
CA ASP A 238 0.57 -6.40 6.93
C ASP A 238 -0.37 -5.20 6.86
N GLU A 239 -0.25 -4.43 5.79
CA GLU A 239 -1.18 -3.36 5.44
C GLU A 239 -1.79 -3.66 4.07
N THR A 240 -3.12 -3.71 4.02
CA THR A 240 -3.84 -3.90 2.76
C THR A 240 -4.45 -2.57 2.34
N ASN A 241 -4.07 -2.09 1.17
CA ASN A 241 -4.63 -0.91 0.54
C ASN A 241 -5.48 -1.29 -0.67
N THR A 242 -6.71 -0.81 -0.71
CA THR A 242 -7.66 -1.08 -1.79
C THR A 242 -7.98 0.21 -2.53
N VAL A 243 -7.80 0.19 -3.85
CA VAL A 243 -8.26 1.24 -4.77
C VAL A 243 -9.55 0.77 -5.43
N TYR A 244 -10.60 1.56 -5.28
CA TYR A 244 -11.95 1.20 -5.72
C TYR A 244 -12.30 1.81 -7.08
N GLY A 245 -13.10 1.08 -7.87
CA GLY A 245 -13.74 1.60 -9.08
C GLY A 245 -12.76 2.00 -10.18
N VAL A 246 -11.64 1.31 -10.30
CA VAL A 246 -10.63 1.57 -11.34
C VAL A 246 -11.16 1.12 -12.69
N ALA A 247 -11.20 2.06 -13.65
CA ALA A 247 -11.61 1.78 -15.01
C ALA A 247 -10.55 0.97 -15.77
N GLY A 248 -10.98 -0.01 -16.55
CA GLY A 248 -10.13 -0.87 -17.36
C GLY A 248 -10.81 -1.30 -18.66
N HIS A 249 -10.04 -1.96 -19.52
CA HIS A 249 -10.49 -2.49 -20.80
C HIS A 249 -10.10 -3.96 -20.93
N GLU A 250 -11.08 -4.82 -21.20
CA GLU A 250 -10.88 -6.24 -21.48
C GLU A 250 -10.78 -6.43 -22.99
N ALA A 251 -9.57 -6.67 -23.48
CA ALA A 251 -9.28 -6.83 -24.91
C ALA A 251 -9.46 -8.27 -25.43
N ALA A 252 -9.67 -9.24 -24.54
CA ALA A 252 -9.76 -10.65 -24.93
C ALA A 252 -10.83 -11.38 -24.14
N ALA A 253 -12.03 -10.80 -24.08
CA ALA A 253 -13.17 -11.48 -23.50
C ALA A 253 -13.58 -12.69 -24.36
N GLY A 254 -14.18 -13.67 -23.70
CA GLY A 254 -14.72 -14.86 -24.34
C GLY A 254 -15.89 -14.58 -25.31
N PRO A 255 -16.54 -15.66 -25.79
CA PRO A 255 -17.64 -15.57 -26.73
C PRO A 255 -18.80 -14.71 -26.22
N TRP A 256 -19.44 -13.96 -27.13
CA TRP A 256 -20.57 -13.10 -26.82
C TRP A 256 -21.70 -13.23 -27.85
N THR A 257 -22.94 -13.26 -27.38
CA THR A 257 -24.13 -13.30 -28.23
C THR A 257 -24.87 -11.98 -28.18
N GLU A 258 -24.95 -11.32 -29.33
CA GLU A 258 -25.76 -10.14 -29.55
C GLU A 258 -27.17 -10.57 -29.99
N VAL A 259 -28.19 -10.23 -29.18
CA VAL A 259 -29.59 -10.57 -29.44
C VAL A 259 -30.25 -9.44 -30.23
N GLY A 260 -30.83 -9.77 -31.39
CA GLY A 260 -31.45 -8.80 -32.28
C GLY A 260 -32.12 -9.46 -33.47
N ASN A 261 -32.48 -8.68 -34.49
CA ASN A 261 -32.98 -9.20 -35.76
C ASN A 261 -31.97 -8.91 -36.86
N TRP A 262 -31.25 -9.94 -37.30
CA TRP A 262 -30.20 -9.81 -38.29
C TRP A 262 -30.62 -10.49 -39.58
N LEU A 263 -30.71 -9.74 -40.68
CA LEU A 263 -30.93 -10.34 -41.99
C LEU A 263 -29.71 -11.21 -42.35
N ALA A 264 -29.89 -12.52 -42.34
CA ALA A 264 -28.83 -13.47 -42.66
C ALA A 264 -28.72 -13.69 -44.17
N GLU A 265 -29.85 -13.97 -44.82
CA GLU A 265 -29.90 -14.22 -46.26
C GLU A 265 -31.34 -14.14 -46.79
N LYS A 266 -31.48 -14.02 -48.11
CA LYS A 266 -32.77 -14.20 -48.81
C LYS A 266 -32.87 -15.65 -49.27
N VAL A 267 -33.89 -16.37 -48.82
CA VAL A 267 -34.08 -17.79 -49.16
C VAL A 267 -35.37 -17.99 -49.93
N VAL A 268 -35.42 -19.07 -50.72
CA VAL A 268 -36.67 -19.52 -51.33
C VAL A 268 -37.58 -20.07 -50.24
N VAL A 269 -38.80 -19.57 -50.14
CA VAL A 269 -39.77 -19.98 -49.11
C VAL A 269 -40.97 -20.71 -49.70
N CYS A 270 -41.25 -20.53 -50.99
CA CYS A 270 -42.27 -21.29 -51.69
C CYS A 270 -41.79 -21.67 -53.10
N ILE A 271 -41.95 -22.95 -53.46
CA ILE A 271 -41.68 -23.48 -54.81
C ILE A 271 -42.97 -24.06 -55.38
N SER A 272 -43.20 -23.88 -56.68
CA SER A 272 -44.19 -24.65 -57.44
C SER A 272 -43.49 -25.57 -58.45
N PRO A 273 -43.51 -26.91 -58.25
CA PRO A 273 -42.78 -27.86 -59.11
C PRO A 273 -43.28 -27.92 -60.56
N LYS A 274 -44.49 -27.44 -60.83
CA LYS A 274 -45.06 -27.34 -62.17
C LYS A 274 -45.34 -25.87 -62.45
N ARG A 275 -44.69 -25.30 -63.47
CA ARG A 275 -44.98 -23.95 -63.97
C ARG A 275 -46.49 -23.82 -64.16
N LEU A 276 -47.04 -22.74 -63.62
CA LEU A 276 -48.46 -22.49 -63.33
C LEU A 276 -49.49 -23.11 -64.31
N PRO A 277 -50.64 -23.61 -63.80
CA PRO A 277 -51.01 -23.73 -62.38
C PRO A 277 -50.35 -24.97 -61.74
N GLY A 278 -49.76 -24.79 -60.55
CA GLY A 278 -49.06 -25.85 -59.84
C GLY A 278 -49.32 -25.84 -58.34
N THR A 279 -49.10 -26.99 -57.70
CA THR A 279 -49.10 -27.13 -56.24
C THR A 279 -47.92 -26.35 -55.66
N TRP A 280 -48.16 -25.58 -54.62
CA TRP A 280 -47.11 -24.83 -53.93
C TRP A 280 -46.67 -25.58 -52.68
N THR A 281 -45.36 -25.61 -52.44
CA THR A 281 -44.78 -26.25 -51.25
C THR A 281 -43.90 -25.25 -50.54
N ALA A 282 -44.11 -25.12 -49.23
CA ALA A 282 -43.25 -24.33 -48.36
C ALA A 282 -41.86 -24.95 -48.25
N GLN A 283 -40.84 -24.11 -48.20
CA GLN A 283 -39.43 -24.48 -48.14
C GLN A 283 -38.74 -23.77 -46.98
N ASN A 284 -37.56 -24.26 -46.59
CA ASN A 284 -36.70 -23.61 -45.59
C ASN A 284 -37.41 -23.28 -44.26
N GLY A 285 -38.34 -24.16 -43.85
CA GLY A 285 -39.09 -24.01 -42.60
C GLY A 285 -40.13 -22.89 -42.59
N TYR A 286 -40.52 -22.34 -43.75
CA TYR A 286 -41.60 -21.37 -43.82
C TYR A 286 -42.94 -21.98 -43.37
N VAL A 287 -43.56 -21.38 -42.36
CA VAL A 287 -44.82 -21.85 -41.76
C VAL A 287 -46.04 -21.00 -42.14
N GLY A 288 -45.87 -20.00 -42.99
CA GLY A 288 -46.97 -19.13 -43.41
C GLY A 288 -47.85 -19.73 -44.53
N THR A 289 -49.02 -19.15 -44.74
CA THR A 289 -50.04 -19.67 -45.68
C THR A 289 -49.95 -19.09 -47.10
N ASN A 290 -48.97 -18.21 -47.35
CA ASN A 290 -48.83 -17.46 -48.59
C ASN A 290 -48.18 -18.26 -49.75
N CYS A 291 -47.84 -19.53 -49.53
CA CYS A 291 -47.41 -20.42 -50.62
C CYS A 291 -48.62 -20.89 -51.44
N ASN A 292 -49.15 -20.02 -52.29
CA ASN A 292 -50.26 -20.35 -53.20
C ASN A 292 -50.24 -19.47 -54.46
N THR A 293 -50.96 -19.91 -55.50
CA THR A 293 -50.98 -19.24 -56.81
C THR A 293 -51.55 -17.82 -56.74
N THR A 294 -52.59 -17.61 -55.93
CA THR A 294 -53.21 -16.29 -55.76
C THR A 294 -52.22 -15.28 -55.20
N TYR A 295 -51.46 -15.69 -54.18
CA TYR A 295 -50.43 -14.86 -53.59
C TYR A 295 -49.26 -14.64 -54.55
N PHE A 296 -48.79 -15.66 -55.25
CA PHE A 296 -47.71 -15.49 -56.24
C PHE A 296 -48.02 -14.43 -57.31
N ASN A 297 -49.26 -14.37 -57.80
CA ASN A 297 -49.67 -13.40 -58.81
C ASN A 297 -49.80 -11.96 -58.27
N THR A 298 -49.87 -11.78 -56.96
CA THR A 298 -50.07 -10.47 -56.28
C THR A 298 -48.91 -10.08 -55.37
N ALA A 299 -47.95 -10.98 -55.15
CA ALA A 299 -46.86 -10.78 -54.23
C ALA A 299 -46.01 -9.57 -54.64
N PRO A 300 -45.61 -8.72 -53.68
CA PRO A 300 -44.77 -7.58 -53.98
C PRO A 300 -43.44 -8.05 -54.56
N TRP A 301 -42.86 -7.21 -55.41
CA TRP A 301 -41.47 -7.35 -55.80
C TRP A 301 -40.59 -7.00 -54.61
N GLY A 302 -39.69 -7.91 -54.24
CA GLY A 302 -38.69 -7.62 -53.22
C GLY A 302 -37.81 -6.47 -53.68
N GLY A 303 -37.46 -5.57 -52.76
CA GLY A 303 -36.48 -4.52 -53.03
C GLY A 303 -35.14 -5.15 -53.43
N GLY A 304 -34.78 -5.05 -54.71
CA GLY A 304 -33.41 -5.20 -55.17
C GLY A 304 -32.62 -4.00 -54.66
N SER A 305 -31.42 -4.22 -54.10
CA SER A 305 -30.51 -3.12 -53.82
C SER A 305 -30.24 -2.36 -55.12
N GLN A 306 -30.11 -1.04 -55.03
CA GLN A 306 -29.86 -0.12 -56.14
C GLN A 306 -28.56 -0.38 -56.94
N THR A 307 -27.91 -1.53 -56.74
CA THR A 307 -26.62 -1.90 -57.36
C THR A 307 -26.73 -3.00 -58.41
N SER A 308 -27.88 -3.64 -58.60
CA SER A 308 -28.05 -4.66 -59.66
C SER A 308 -28.76 -4.08 -60.88
N ASN A 309 -27.99 -3.51 -61.81
CA ASN A 309 -28.44 -3.26 -63.18
C ASN A 309 -28.80 -4.59 -63.86
N GLY A 310 -30.09 -4.92 -63.98
CA GLY A 310 -30.45 -6.21 -64.56
C GLY A 310 -31.93 -6.52 -64.73
N THR A 311 -32.62 -5.73 -65.54
CA THR A 311 -33.79 -6.13 -66.38
C THR A 311 -35.11 -6.51 -65.69
N TYR A 312 -35.95 -5.48 -65.61
CA TYR A 312 -37.42 -5.56 -65.61
C TYR A 312 -37.93 -6.17 -66.92
N ILE A 313 -38.57 -7.34 -66.88
CA ILE A 313 -39.45 -7.86 -67.95
C ILE A 313 -40.52 -8.69 -67.22
N SER A 314 -41.83 -8.47 -67.32
CA SER A 314 -42.65 -7.77 -68.32
C SER A 314 -43.94 -7.23 -67.69
N VAL A 315 -44.29 -5.99 -68.05
CA VAL A 315 -45.70 -5.58 -68.22
C VAL A 315 -46.09 -6.05 -69.64
N PRO A 316 -47.17 -6.82 -69.81
CA PRO A 316 -48.42 -6.26 -70.38
C PRO A 316 -49.69 -6.85 -69.71
N GLY A 317 -50.82 -6.14 -69.61
CA GLY A 317 -51.21 -4.92 -70.32
C GLY A 317 -52.36 -4.18 -69.65
N ALA A 318 -52.76 -3.11 -70.35
CA ALA A 318 -54.04 -2.44 -70.20
C ALA A 318 -55.20 -3.39 -70.51
#